data_AF-A0A926ZDT5-F1
#
_entry.id   AF-A0A926ZDT5-F1
#
_cell.length_a   1.000
_cell.length_b   1.000
_cell.length_c   1.000
_cell.angle_alpha   90.00
_cell.angle_beta   90.00
_cell.angle_gamma   90.00
#
_symmetry.space_group_name_H-M   'P 1'
#
loop_
_entity.id
_entity.type
_entity.pdbx_description
1 polymer ?
#
loop_
_entity_poly.entity_id
_entity_poly.type
_entity_poly.pdbx_seq_one_letter_code
_entity_poly.pdbx_strand_id
1 'polypeptide(L)'
;MLTGGLVITGLLIGSGLLRDGASLLGGVRRVLPPLQNPVQESEPKVDVQSVVVQQVQGMSELTTAKFTMQAVVPTSRDRTFAGYRVGSTTLLYIAHGEVRAGIDLSQITRENVQLADNNALTIQLPPPKILDSKIDVNRSQVYDYDRGFLGLGPDAAPELQQLAQQQTLQQVVSAACNEGILQEANTRAELAIRQLLTTTGYGAVTVLTQAPPPGSCVAPSPTAPAAATTPTAPSAPPPATAPPAVAPSVAAPSVAPATQAPANSTVPSSPSSQPLPAEPLPANPSNPLPQTAPNPPLG
;
A
#
# COMPACT_ATOMS: atom_id res chain seq x y z
N MET A 1 -5.00 17.23 -119.02
CA MET A 1 -3.56 17.14 -119.32
C MET A 1 -2.86 18.31 -118.64
N LEU A 2 -1.64 18.07 -118.13
CA LEU A 2 -0.71 18.99 -117.44
C LEU A 2 -1.11 19.43 -116.01
N THR A 3 -0.44 18.94 -114.95
CA THR A 3 0.79 19.49 -114.29
C THR A 3 0.63 20.95 -113.85
N GLY A 4 0.92 21.38 -112.62
CA GLY A 4 1.54 20.78 -111.44
C GLY A 4 1.94 21.92 -110.47
N GLY A 5 2.06 21.60 -109.18
CA GLY A 5 2.97 22.20 -108.19
C GLY A 5 2.93 23.71 -107.86
N LEU A 6 2.54 24.06 -106.62
CA LEU A 6 3.29 24.94 -105.70
C LEU A 6 2.62 24.82 -104.31
N VAL A 7 3.12 24.00 -103.38
CA VAL A 7 4.24 24.26 -102.45
C VAL A 7 3.90 25.33 -101.39
N ILE A 8 3.56 24.83 -100.20
CA ILE A 8 4.02 25.30 -98.87
C ILE A 8 3.73 26.77 -98.50
N THR A 9 2.62 26.97 -97.79
CA THR A 9 2.56 27.93 -96.67
C THR A 9 1.91 27.22 -95.48
N GLY A 10 2.69 26.36 -94.85
CA GLY A 10 2.33 25.67 -93.61
C GLY A 10 3.46 25.79 -92.61
N LEU A 11 3.72 27.01 -92.13
CA LEU A 11 4.47 27.26 -90.88
C LEU A 11 4.32 28.75 -90.50
N LEU A 12 4.14 29.01 -89.20
CA LEU A 12 4.17 30.32 -88.53
C LEU A 12 2.84 31.04 -88.23
N ILE A 13 1.84 30.33 -87.70
CA ILE A 13 0.91 30.91 -86.73
C ILE A 13 0.67 29.87 -85.62
N GLY A 14 1.55 29.80 -84.62
CA GLY A 14 1.41 28.75 -83.60
C GLY A 14 2.48 28.68 -82.51
N SER A 15 3.01 29.81 -82.04
CA SER A 15 3.95 29.81 -80.90
C SER A 15 4.11 31.18 -80.26
N GLY A 16 3.01 31.77 -79.78
CA GLY A 16 3.03 33.07 -79.10
C GLY A 16 2.15 33.21 -77.84
N LEU A 17 1.53 32.13 -77.35
CA LEU A 17 0.50 32.23 -76.29
C LEU A 17 0.75 31.33 -75.05
N LEU A 18 1.95 30.78 -74.89
CA LEU A 18 2.28 29.88 -73.76
C LEU A 18 3.47 30.34 -72.89
N ARG A 19 3.85 31.62 -72.94
CA ARG A 19 4.93 32.15 -72.09
C ARG A 19 4.53 33.19 -71.04
N ASP A 20 3.28 33.64 -71.01
CA ASP A 20 2.81 34.61 -70.02
C ASP A 20 1.56 34.11 -69.27
N GLY A 21 1.68 32.93 -68.67
CA GLY A 21 0.66 32.35 -67.77
C GLY A 21 0.77 32.80 -66.31
N ALA A 22 1.77 33.61 -65.96
CA ALA A 22 2.08 33.98 -64.58
C ALA A 22 1.33 35.21 -64.06
N SER A 23 0.66 35.95 -64.94
CA SER A 23 0.08 37.26 -64.61
C SER A 23 -1.38 37.20 -64.15
N LEU A 24 -2.07 36.06 -64.31
CA LEU A 24 -3.50 35.92 -64.02
C LEU A 24 -3.83 35.49 -62.57
N LEU A 25 -2.84 35.04 -61.79
CA LEU A 25 -3.03 34.65 -60.38
C LEU A 25 -2.89 35.82 -59.39
N GLY A 26 -2.52 37.02 -59.86
CA GLY A 26 -2.34 38.21 -59.00
C GLY A 26 -3.64 38.92 -58.58
N GLY A 27 -4.78 38.60 -59.23
CA GLY A 27 -6.04 39.34 -59.07
C GLY A 27 -7.03 38.81 -58.03
N VAL A 28 -6.89 37.56 -57.58
CA VAL A 28 -7.91 36.89 -56.74
C VAL A 28 -7.67 36.97 -55.23
N ARG A 29 -6.62 37.66 -54.78
CA ARG A 29 -6.26 37.77 -53.35
C ARG A 29 -6.85 38.98 -52.62
N ARG A 30 -7.79 39.72 -53.24
CA ARG A 30 -8.45 40.90 -52.63
C ARG A 30 -9.92 40.70 -52.24
N VAL A 31 -10.47 39.48 -52.37
CA VAL A 31 -11.89 39.19 -52.08
C VAL A 31 -12.04 38.06 -51.04
N LEU A 32 -11.06 37.90 -50.14
CA LEU A 32 -11.30 37.15 -48.90
C LEU A 32 -10.96 38.07 -47.71
N PRO A 33 -11.92 38.35 -46.83
CA PRO A 33 -11.61 39.00 -45.56
C PRO A 33 -10.59 38.13 -44.82
N PRO A 34 -9.61 38.71 -44.12
CA PRO A 34 -8.68 37.93 -43.35
C PRO A 34 -9.50 37.18 -42.29
N LEU A 35 -9.51 35.85 -42.36
CA LEU A 35 -9.88 35.00 -41.21
C LEU A 35 -8.77 35.15 -40.15
N GLN A 36 -8.64 36.36 -39.61
CA GLN A 36 -7.90 36.64 -38.39
C GLN A 36 -8.80 36.26 -37.23
N ASN A 37 -9.09 34.96 -37.10
CA ASN A 37 -9.14 34.41 -35.76
C ASN A 37 -7.68 34.30 -35.35
N PRO A 38 -7.18 35.09 -34.39
CA PRO A 38 -5.98 34.67 -33.71
C PRO A 38 -6.34 33.32 -33.09
N VAL A 39 -5.80 32.24 -33.63
CA VAL A 39 -5.65 31.03 -32.84
C VAL A 39 -4.74 31.46 -31.71
N GLN A 40 -5.34 31.87 -30.60
CA GLN A 40 -4.65 31.98 -29.33
C GLN A 40 -4.27 30.55 -28.98
N GLU A 41 -3.11 30.12 -29.49
CA GLU A 41 -2.35 29.07 -28.86
C GLU A 41 -2.17 29.52 -27.43
N SER A 42 -3.06 29.03 -26.57
CA SER A 42 -2.95 29.18 -25.13
C SER A 42 -1.56 28.69 -24.81
N GLU A 43 -0.73 29.58 -24.24
CA GLU A 43 0.63 29.23 -23.86
C GLU A 43 0.60 27.88 -23.15
N PRO A 44 1.52 26.95 -23.45
CA PRO A 44 1.60 25.68 -22.75
C PRO A 44 1.89 25.95 -21.28
N LYS A 45 0.82 26.18 -20.52
CA LYS A 45 0.84 26.38 -19.09
C LYS A 45 1.12 25.02 -18.52
N VAL A 46 2.37 24.80 -18.09
CA VAL A 46 2.73 23.63 -17.31
C VAL A 46 1.78 23.63 -16.13
N ASP A 47 0.88 22.65 -16.10
CA ASP A 47 -0.09 22.49 -15.02
C ASP A 47 0.69 21.96 -13.82
N VAL A 48 1.31 22.90 -13.08
CA VAL A 48 2.12 22.64 -11.89
C VAL A 48 1.30 21.84 -10.86
N GLN A 49 -0.02 22.03 -10.83
CA GLN A 49 -0.93 21.31 -9.95
C GLN A 49 -0.93 19.81 -10.29
N SER A 50 -0.99 19.46 -11.57
CA SER A 50 -0.93 18.07 -12.04
C SER A 50 0.39 17.39 -11.68
N VAL A 51 1.52 18.11 -11.79
CA VAL A 51 2.85 17.60 -11.44
C VAL A 51 2.94 17.34 -9.94
N VAL A 52 2.46 18.28 -9.12
CA VAL A 52 2.42 18.14 -7.66
C VAL A 52 1.49 17.01 -7.25
N VAL A 53 0.29 16.92 -7.83
CA VAL A 53 -0.67 15.85 -7.57
C VAL A 53 -0.09 14.49 -7.95
N GLN A 54 0.56 14.35 -9.11
CA GLN A 54 1.21 13.08 -9.48
C GLN A 54 2.35 12.69 -8.53
N GLN A 55 3.13 13.67 -8.07
CA GLN A 55 4.21 13.41 -7.14
C GLN A 55 3.71 13.01 -5.74
N VAL A 56 2.61 13.60 -5.28
CA VAL A 56 1.95 13.28 -4.01
C VAL A 56 1.19 11.95 -4.09
N GLN A 57 0.46 11.69 -5.19
CA GLN A 57 -0.23 10.43 -5.43
C GLN A 57 0.73 9.26 -5.68
N GLY A 58 1.95 9.51 -6.16
CA GLY A 58 2.99 8.49 -6.30
C GLY A 58 3.37 7.80 -4.99
N MET A 59 3.02 8.39 -3.84
CA MET A 59 3.22 7.78 -2.52
C MET A 59 2.02 6.94 -2.05
N SER A 60 0.89 6.94 -2.78
CA SER A 60 -0.39 6.24 -2.56
C SER A 60 -0.98 6.36 -1.15
N GLU A 61 -0.26 5.90 -0.14
CA GLU A 61 -0.64 5.88 1.27
C GLU A 61 0.56 6.32 2.13
N LEU A 62 0.38 7.41 2.89
CA LEU A 62 1.41 7.89 3.81
C LEU A 62 1.10 7.43 5.22
N THR A 63 1.73 6.33 5.66
CA THR A 63 1.72 5.93 7.08
C THR A 63 2.65 6.86 7.85
N THR A 64 2.08 7.57 8.82
CA THR A 64 2.83 8.57 9.58
C THR A 64 2.91 8.26 11.06
N ALA A 65 1.91 7.56 11.61
CA ALA A 65 1.91 7.10 12.98
C ALA A 65 1.75 5.58 13.06
N LYS A 66 2.49 4.97 14.00
CA LYS A 66 2.43 3.55 14.32
C LYS A 66 2.32 3.40 15.82
N PHE A 67 1.32 2.65 16.26
CA PHE A 67 1.11 2.29 17.65
C PHE A 67 1.24 0.78 17.81
N THR A 68 1.94 0.34 18.85
CA THR A 68 2.11 -1.09 19.14
C THR A 68 1.95 -1.33 20.62
N MET A 69 1.25 -2.39 21.01
CA MET A 69 1.11 -2.77 22.41
C MET A 69 1.07 -4.29 22.58
N GLN A 70 1.41 -4.74 23.78
CA GLN A 70 1.24 -6.13 24.20
C GLN A 70 -0.01 -6.22 25.08
N ALA A 71 -0.86 -7.20 24.80
CA ALA A 71 -2.04 -7.53 25.61
C ALA A 71 -2.00 -9.00 26.01
N VAL A 72 -2.39 -9.29 27.25
CA VAL A 72 -2.60 -10.65 27.73
C VAL A 72 -4.10 -10.90 27.77
N VAL A 73 -4.59 -11.74 26.87
CA VAL A 73 -6.02 -11.97 26.67
C VAL A 73 -6.38 -13.39 27.09
N PRO A 74 -7.03 -13.56 28.25
CA PRO A 74 -7.58 -14.85 28.65
C PRO A 74 -8.90 -15.10 27.91
N THR A 75 -9.02 -16.24 27.26
CA THR A 75 -10.27 -16.73 26.66
C THR A 75 -10.65 -18.05 27.28
N SER A 76 -11.95 -18.32 27.40
CA SER A 76 -12.44 -19.58 27.97
C SER A 76 -13.71 -20.06 27.28
N ARG A 77 -13.90 -21.38 27.32
CA ARG A 77 -15.09 -22.05 26.78
C ARG A 77 -15.54 -23.13 27.75
N ASP A 78 -16.77 -22.99 28.22
CA ASP A 78 -17.44 -23.98 29.05
C ASP A 78 -18.07 -25.09 28.21
N ARG A 79 -18.01 -26.32 28.70
CA ARG A 79 -18.85 -27.43 28.24
C ARG A 79 -19.97 -27.63 29.23
N THR A 80 -21.20 -27.45 28.77
CA THR A 80 -22.42 -27.64 29.57
C THR A 80 -23.17 -28.88 29.12
N PHE A 81 -23.63 -29.69 30.08
CA PHE A 81 -24.51 -30.83 29.85
C PHE A 81 -25.70 -30.76 30.81
N ALA A 82 -26.92 -30.80 30.28
CA ALA A 82 -28.16 -30.69 31.07
C ALA A 82 -28.20 -29.48 32.04
N GLY A 83 -27.58 -28.36 31.66
CA GLY A 83 -27.50 -27.14 32.47
C GLY A 83 -26.35 -27.08 33.48
N TYR A 84 -25.56 -28.15 33.61
CA TYR A 84 -24.38 -28.19 34.50
C TYR A 84 -23.08 -28.05 33.71
N ARG A 85 -22.14 -27.25 34.21
CA ARG A 85 -20.77 -27.16 33.65
C ARG A 85 -20.02 -28.44 33.97
N VAL A 86 -19.71 -29.23 32.96
CA VAL A 86 -18.99 -30.52 33.07
C VAL A 86 -17.50 -30.40 32.75
N GLY A 87 -17.08 -29.27 32.20
CA GLY A 87 -15.67 -28.95 31.95
C GLY A 87 -15.52 -27.50 31.47
N SER A 88 -14.32 -26.96 31.61
CA SER A 88 -13.94 -25.65 31.08
C SER A 88 -12.59 -25.80 30.38
N THR A 89 -12.43 -25.08 29.28
CA THR A 89 -11.14 -24.90 28.62
C THR A 89 -10.78 -23.43 28.67
N THR A 90 -9.58 -23.12 29.13
CA THR A 90 -9.03 -21.77 29.22
C THR A 90 -7.79 -21.69 28.34
N LEU A 91 -7.62 -20.57 27.64
CA LEU A 91 -6.45 -20.27 26.84
C LEU A 91 -5.94 -18.88 27.23
N LEU A 92 -4.66 -18.79 27.60
CA LEU A 92 -3.99 -17.52 27.85
C LEU A 92 -3.16 -17.14 26.62
N TYR A 93 -3.56 -16.08 25.93
CA TYR A 93 -2.87 -15.60 24.75
C TYR A 93 -2.10 -14.32 25.06
N ILE A 94 -0.80 -14.30 24.76
CA ILE A 94 0.00 -13.07 24.78
C ILE A 94 0.06 -12.55 23.35
N ALA A 95 -0.62 -11.43 23.12
CA ALA A 95 -0.82 -10.88 21.79
C ALA A 95 -0.09 -9.54 21.65
N HIS A 96 0.59 -9.36 20.53
CA HIS A 96 1.20 -8.09 20.13
C HIS A 96 0.39 -7.48 19.00
N GLY A 97 -0.36 -6.42 19.32
CA GLY A 97 -1.15 -5.66 18.36
C GLY A 97 -0.35 -4.50 17.79
N GLU A 98 -0.58 -4.21 16.51
CA GLU A 98 -0.05 -3.05 15.80
C GLU A 98 -1.17 -2.33 15.04
N VAL A 99 -1.22 -1.02 15.18
CA VAL A 99 -2.14 -0.13 14.45
C VAL A 99 -1.33 0.91 13.71
N ARG A 100 -1.63 1.09 12.43
CA ARG A 100 -1.01 2.08 11.55
C ARG A 100 -2.06 3.11 11.16
N ALA A 101 -1.74 4.38 11.36
CA ALA A 101 -2.57 5.50 10.95
C ALA A 101 -1.80 6.42 9.98
N GLY A 102 -2.56 7.09 9.12
CA GLY A 102 -1.99 7.95 8.12
C GLY A 102 -3.05 8.62 7.26
N ILE A 103 -2.58 9.19 6.16
CA ILE A 103 -3.41 9.91 5.20
C ILE A 103 -3.31 9.21 3.85
N ASP A 104 -4.48 8.99 3.24
CA ASP A 104 -4.60 8.43 1.92
C ASP A 104 -4.49 9.55 0.88
N LEU A 105 -3.30 9.66 0.29
CA LEU A 105 -2.94 10.71 -0.64
C LEU A 105 -3.55 10.51 -2.04
N SER A 106 -4.07 9.31 -2.33
CA SER A 106 -4.78 9.04 -3.58
C SER A 106 -6.07 9.88 -3.72
N GLN A 107 -6.62 10.36 -2.60
CA GLN A 107 -7.82 11.19 -2.56
C GLN A 107 -7.55 12.68 -2.83
N ILE A 108 -6.28 13.08 -2.97
CA ILE A 108 -5.91 14.46 -3.29
C ILE A 108 -6.16 14.74 -4.76
N THR A 109 -6.97 15.76 -5.04
CA THR A 109 -7.24 16.25 -6.40
C THR A 109 -6.57 17.61 -6.63
N ARG A 110 -6.60 18.11 -7.88
CA ARG A 110 -6.06 19.45 -8.21
C ARG A 110 -6.73 20.57 -7.42
N GLU A 111 -7.98 20.37 -6.98
CA GLU A 111 -8.75 21.34 -6.21
C GLU A 111 -8.18 21.53 -4.79
N ASN A 112 -7.49 20.52 -4.26
CA ASN A 112 -6.82 20.58 -2.97
C ASN A 112 -5.46 21.29 -3.04
N VAL A 113 -5.00 21.69 -4.22
CA VAL A 113 -3.68 22.31 -4.45
C VAL A 113 -3.86 23.70 -5.08
N GLN A 114 -3.54 24.73 -4.31
CA GLN A 114 -3.59 26.12 -4.75
C GLN A 114 -2.18 26.67 -4.86
N LEU A 115 -1.81 27.15 -6.05
CA LEU A 115 -0.55 27.86 -6.27
C LEU A 115 -0.86 29.35 -6.33
N ALA A 116 -0.28 30.12 -5.42
CA ALA A 116 -0.35 31.58 -5.44
C ALA A 116 0.75 32.17 -6.33
N ASP A 117 0.53 33.38 -6.83
CA ASP A 117 1.42 34.08 -7.77
C ASP A 117 2.86 34.29 -7.24
N ASN A 118 3.04 34.24 -5.91
CA ASN A 118 4.33 34.43 -5.22
C ASN A 118 5.11 33.12 -5.01
N ASN A 119 4.85 32.08 -5.80
CA ASN A 119 5.45 30.74 -5.63
C ASN A 119 5.14 30.10 -4.26
N ALA A 120 4.03 30.51 -3.64
CA ALA A 120 3.52 29.96 -2.39
C ALA A 120 2.48 28.88 -2.70
N LEU A 121 2.71 27.68 -2.18
CA LEU A 121 1.88 26.50 -2.43
C LEU A 121 1.04 26.19 -1.19
N THR A 122 -0.28 26.16 -1.35
CA THR A 122 -1.20 25.70 -0.30
C THR A 122 -1.76 24.35 -0.70
N ILE A 123 -1.57 23.34 0.15
CA ILE A 123 -2.13 22.01 -0.03
C ILE A 123 -3.05 21.65 1.12
N GLN A 124 -4.25 21.17 0.81
CA GLN A 124 -5.17 20.67 1.80
C GLN A 124 -5.10 19.14 1.86
N LEU A 125 -4.74 18.61 3.04
CA LEU A 125 -4.66 17.17 3.26
C LEU A 125 -6.03 16.58 3.61
N PRO A 126 -6.35 15.38 3.09
CA PRO A 126 -7.50 14.60 3.53
C PRO A 126 -7.44 14.28 5.03
N PRO A 127 -8.57 13.92 5.65
CA PRO A 127 -8.59 13.56 7.07
C PRO A 127 -7.78 12.27 7.34
N PRO A 128 -7.08 12.18 8.49
CA PRO A 128 -6.36 10.97 8.86
C PRO A 128 -7.31 9.82 9.19
N LYS A 129 -6.90 8.60 8.84
CA LYS A 129 -7.64 7.35 9.13
C LYS A 129 -6.70 6.24 9.59
N ILE A 130 -7.27 5.21 10.22
CA ILE A 130 -6.57 3.95 10.44
C ILE A 130 -6.42 3.25 9.09
N LEU A 131 -5.20 2.92 8.73
CA LEU A 131 -4.84 2.29 7.46
C LEU A 131 -4.79 0.77 7.60
N ASP A 132 -4.24 0.28 8.71
CA ASP A 132 -4.07 -1.14 8.98
C ASP A 132 -4.10 -1.42 10.49
N SER A 133 -4.61 -2.58 10.86
CA SER A 133 -4.60 -3.10 12.23
C SER A 133 -4.36 -4.60 12.18
N LYS A 134 -3.28 -5.07 12.82
CA LYS A 134 -2.86 -6.46 12.74
C LYS A 134 -2.24 -6.97 14.03
N ILE A 135 -2.19 -8.29 14.15
CA ILE A 135 -1.45 -8.98 15.19
C ILE A 135 -0.09 -9.41 14.63
N ASP A 136 0.97 -9.16 15.38
CA ASP A 136 2.29 -9.66 15.07
C ASP A 136 2.40 -11.13 15.49
N VAL A 137 2.22 -12.03 14.52
CA VAL A 137 2.24 -13.49 14.74
C VAL A 137 3.59 -14.02 15.21
N ASN A 138 4.69 -13.29 14.97
CA ASN A 138 6.02 -13.74 15.40
C ASN A 138 6.30 -13.40 16.87
N ARG A 139 5.67 -12.34 17.38
CA ARG A 139 5.78 -11.95 18.79
C ARG A 139 4.63 -12.47 19.64
N SER A 140 3.52 -12.87 19.02
CA SER A 140 2.34 -13.37 19.73
C SER A 140 2.39 -14.88 19.90
N GLN A 141 1.98 -15.38 21.06
CA GLN A 141 2.02 -16.81 21.37
C GLN A 141 0.92 -17.21 22.35
N VAL A 142 0.51 -18.47 22.25
CA VAL A 142 -0.29 -19.13 23.30
C VAL A 142 0.65 -19.39 24.47
N TYR A 143 0.38 -18.75 25.61
CA TYR A 143 1.17 -18.93 26.82
C TYR A 143 0.73 -20.16 27.59
N ASP A 144 -0.58 -20.35 27.72
CA ASP A 144 -1.15 -21.48 28.45
C ASP A 144 -2.44 -21.97 27.79
N TYR A 145 -2.68 -23.27 27.89
CA TYR A 145 -3.90 -23.93 27.41
C TYR A 145 -4.27 -25.06 28.37
N ASP A 146 -5.35 -24.84 29.13
CA ASP A 146 -5.81 -25.75 30.16
C ASP A 146 -7.22 -26.26 29.83
N ARG A 147 -7.42 -27.58 29.80
CA ARG A 147 -8.73 -28.25 29.60
C ARG A 147 -9.36 -28.68 30.93
N GLY A 148 -8.84 -28.19 32.05
CA GLY A 148 -9.23 -28.50 33.41
C GLY A 148 -8.59 -29.79 33.94
N PHE A 149 -8.69 -29.99 35.26
CA PHE A 149 -8.03 -31.05 36.04
C PHE A 149 -8.21 -32.49 35.49
N LEU A 150 -9.28 -32.78 34.77
CA LEU A 150 -9.57 -34.10 34.19
C LEU A 150 -9.56 -34.11 32.65
N GLY A 151 -9.13 -33.01 32.00
CA GLY A 151 -9.15 -32.86 30.55
C GLY A 151 -10.56 -32.89 29.93
N LEU A 152 -11.61 -32.69 30.74
CA LEU A 152 -13.02 -32.77 30.32
C LEU A 152 -13.50 -31.52 29.57
N GLY A 153 -12.71 -30.44 29.58
CA GLY A 153 -12.96 -29.24 28.80
C GLY A 153 -13.03 -29.53 27.31
N PRO A 154 -13.78 -28.75 26.51
CA PRO A 154 -13.87 -28.94 25.06
C PRO A 154 -12.53 -28.66 24.38
N ASP A 155 -12.21 -29.38 23.29
CA ASP A 155 -11.05 -29.00 22.48
C ASP A 155 -11.44 -27.81 21.60
N ALA A 156 -10.94 -26.63 21.96
CA ALA A 156 -11.35 -25.37 21.35
C ALA A 156 -10.17 -24.39 21.20
N ALA A 157 -8.94 -24.90 21.13
CA ALA A 157 -7.74 -24.08 21.00
C ALA A 157 -7.80 -23.08 19.83
N PRO A 158 -8.14 -23.47 18.58
CA PRO A 158 -8.15 -22.52 17.47
C PRO A 158 -9.24 -21.44 17.63
N GLU A 159 -10.42 -21.79 18.13
CA GLU A 159 -11.50 -20.84 18.34
C GLU A 159 -11.19 -19.86 19.48
N LEU A 160 -10.61 -20.35 20.58
CA LEU A 160 -10.20 -19.53 21.71
C LEU A 160 -9.06 -18.57 21.35
N GLN A 161 -8.12 -19.03 20.53
CA GLN A 161 -7.04 -18.19 20.00
C GLN A 161 -7.59 -17.12 19.05
N GLN A 162 -8.49 -17.49 18.13
CA GLN A 162 -9.13 -16.53 17.23
C GLN A 162 -9.91 -15.46 18.00
N LEU A 163 -10.65 -15.87 19.05
CA LEU A 163 -11.35 -14.94 19.93
C LEU A 163 -10.39 -13.98 20.63
N ALA A 164 -9.26 -14.50 21.14
CA ALA A 164 -8.26 -13.69 21.82
C ALA A 164 -7.62 -12.65 20.87
N GLN A 165 -7.34 -13.06 19.61
CA GLN A 165 -6.83 -12.16 18.59
C GLN A 165 -7.83 -11.05 18.24
N GLN A 166 -9.11 -11.39 18.08
CA GLN A 166 -10.17 -10.40 17.81
C GLN A 166 -10.31 -9.39 18.94
N GLN A 167 -10.33 -9.86 20.19
CA GLN A 167 -10.37 -8.99 21.36
C GLN A 167 -9.13 -8.10 21.46
N THR A 168 -7.94 -8.64 21.15
CA THR A 168 -6.70 -7.85 21.09
C THR A 168 -6.79 -6.74 20.06
N LEU A 169 -7.27 -7.03 18.84
CA LEU A 169 -7.41 -6.03 17.78
C LEU A 169 -8.33 -4.88 18.18
N GLN A 170 -9.45 -5.18 18.84
CA GLN A 170 -10.35 -4.15 19.36
C GLN A 170 -9.69 -3.30 20.43
N GLN A 171 -8.98 -3.94 21.38
CA GLN A 171 -8.30 -3.24 22.45
C GLN A 171 -7.18 -2.35 21.91
N VAL A 172 -6.33 -2.83 20.99
CA VAL A 172 -5.21 -2.03 20.45
C VAL A 172 -5.69 -0.84 19.64
N VAL A 173 -6.77 -0.99 18.86
CA VAL A 173 -7.36 0.14 18.14
C VAL A 173 -7.94 1.16 19.13
N SER A 174 -8.67 0.70 20.15
CA SER A 174 -9.22 1.61 21.16
C SER A 174 -8.13 2.37 21.92
N ALA A 175 -7.04 1.69 22.29
CA ALA A 175 -5.89 2.29 22.96
C ALA A 175 -5.19 3.30 22.05
N ALA A 176 -4.91 2.94 20.79
CA ALA A 176 -4.30 3.84 19.82
C ALA A 176 -5.13 5.12 19.61
N CYS A 177 -6.46 4.98 19.58
CA CYS A 177 -7.37 6.10 19.46
C CYS A 177 -7.39 7.00 20.69
N ASN A 178 -7.39 6.41 21.89
CA ASN A 178 -7.32 7.16 23.14
C ASN A 178 -5.98 7.90 23.30
N GLU A 179 -4.90 7.35 22.77
CA GLU A 179 -3.58 7.99 22.72
C GLU A 179 -3.43 9.02 21.59
N GLY A 180 -4.46 9.22 20.76
CA GLY A 180 -4.46 10.25 19.73
C GLY A 180 -3.61 9.93 18.50
N ILE A 181 -3.54 8.65 18.10
CA ILE A 181 -2.77 8.22 16.91
C ILE A 181 -3.17 8.97 15.63
N LEU A 182 -4.43 9.38 15.48
CA LEU A 182 -4.90 10.11 14.30
C LEU A 182 -4.39 11.55 14.27
N GLN A 183 -4.30 12.20 15.43
CA GLN A 183 -3.73 13.53 15.58
C GLN A 183 -2.22 13.50 15.28
N GLU A 184 -1.51 12.53 15.85
CA GLU A 184 -0.09 12.31 15.57
C GLU A 184 0.16 12.03 14.09
N ALA A 185 -0.72 11.24 13.47
CA ALA A 185 -0.65 10.95 12.05
C ALA A 185 -0.77 12.22 11.20
N ASN A 186 -1.65 13.14 11.60
CA ASN A 186 -1.88 14.41 10.91
C ASN A 186 -0.66 15.34 11.02
N THR A 187 -0.14 15.53 12.24
CA THR A 187 1.04 16.36 12.50
C THR A 187 2.27 15.86 11.75
N ARG A 188 2.48 14.54 11.72
CA ARG A 188 3.60 13.95 10.97
C ARG A 188 3.41 14.01 9.46
N ALA A 189 2.18 13.89 8.96
CA ALA A 189 1.89 14.04 7.54
C ALA A 189 2.14 15.47 7.07
N GLU A 190 1.73 16.46 7.87
CA GLU A 190 2.02 17.86 7.62
C GLU A 190 3.52 18.10 7.46
N LEU A 191 4.32 17.60 8.40
CA LEU A 191 5.78 17.75 8.40
C LEU A 191 6.41 17.07 7.17
N ALA A 192 6.00 15.84 6.84
CA ALA A 192 6.54 15.09 5.72
C ALA A 192 6.24 15.76 4.37
N ILE A 193 5.00 16.19 4.16
CA ILE A 193 4.58 16.85 2.92
C ILE A 193 5.22 18.24 2.80
N ARG A 194 5.27 19.01 3.89
CA ARG A 194 5.97 20.29 3.91
C ARG A 194 7.43 20.12 3.51
N GLN A 195 8.14 19.16 4.11
CA GLN A 195 9.55 18.91 3.81
C GLN A 195 9.77 18.47 2.35
N LEU A 196 8.90 17.62 1.83
CA LEU A 196 8.97 17.16 0.43
C LEU A 196 8.82 18.35 -0.54
N LEU A 197 7.80 19.18 -0.34
CA LEU A 197 7.48 20.30 -1.23
C LEU A 197 8.48 21.46 -1.10
N THR A 198 9.06 21.69 0.08
CA THR A 198 10.18 22.65 0.20
C THR A 198 11.42 22.17 -0.54
N THR A 199 11.66 20.85 -0.60
CA THR A 199 12.83 20.28 -1.29
C THR A 199 12.69 20.36 -2.81
N THR A 200 11.47 20.41 -3.35
CA THR A 200 11.21 20.52 -4.80
C THR A 200 11.28 21.95 -5.35
N GLY A 201 11.59 22.94 -4.50
CA GLY A 201 11.86 24.33 -4.93
C GLY A 201 10.71 25.32 -4.73
N TYR A 202 9.64 24.92 -4.04
CA TYR A 202 8.60 25.86 -3.60
C TYR A 202 9.08 26.64 -2.37
N GLY A 203 8.91 27.96 -2.37
CA GLY A 203 9.49 28.84 -1.35
C GLY A 203 8.71 28.82 -0.03
N ALA A 204 7.39 28.97 -0.09
CA ALA A 204 6.51 28.92 1.07
C ALA A 204 5.44 27.84 0.86
N VAL A 205 5.43 26.82 1.72
CA VAL A 205 4.46 25.72 1.66
C VAL A 205 3.58 25.76 2.89
N THR A 206 2.28 25.99 2.69
CA THR A 206 1.26 25.96 3.73
C THR A 206 0.47 24.67 3.60
N VAL A 207 0.51 23.83 4.62
CA VAL A 207 -0.24 22.56 4.65
C VAL A 207 -1.44 22.74 5.57
N LEU A 208 -2.65 22.61 5.01
CA LEU A 208 -3.90 22.67 5.76
C LEU A 208 -4.33 21.27 6.14
N THR A 209 -4.33 20.98 7.43
CA THR A 209 -4.77 19.70 7.99
C THR A 209 -6.24 19.76 8.38
N GLN A 210 -6.92 18.60 8.35
CA GLN A 210 -8.31 18.46 8.79
C GLN A 210 -8.37 17.62 10.07
N ALA A 211 -9.31 17.94 10.96
CA ALA A 211 -9.54 17.14 12.15
C ALA A 211 -10.04 15.73 11.78
N PRO A 212 -9.72 14.69 12.56
CA PRO A 212 -10.23 13.35 12.32
C PRO A 212 -11.77 13.35 12.40
N PRO A 213 -12.49 12.83 11.39
CA PRO A 213 -13.94 12.77 11.43
C PRO A 213 -14.42 11.83 12.54
N PRO A 214 -15.53 12.13 13.21
CA PRO A 214 -16.09 11.25 14.23
C PRO A 214 -16.42 9.88 13.61
N GLY A 215 -15.87 8.80 14.19
CA GLY A 215 -16.03 7.43 13.68
C GLY A 215 -14.82 6.87 12.91
N SER A 216 -13.80 7.68 12.62
CA SER A 216 -12.52 7.20 12.02
C SER A 216 -11.67 6.33 12.96
N CYS A 217 -12.09 6.21 14.22
CA CYS A 217 -11.44 5.45 15.29
C CYS A 217 -12.10 4.09 15.59
N VAL A 218 -13.03 3.65 14.75
CA VAL A 218 -13.65 2.33 14.88
C VAL A 218 -12.73 1.32 14.20
N ALA A 219 -12.34 0.26 14.94
CA ALA A 219 -11.63 -0.87 14.36
C ALA A 219 -12.42 -1.36 13.13
N PRO A 220 -11.77 -1.59 11.97
CA PRO A 220 -12.49 -2.13 10.83
C PRO A 220 -13.21 -3.38 11.29
N SER A 221 -14.55 -3.37 11.23
CA SER A 221 -15.36 -4.55 11.48
C SER A 221 -14.75 -5.69 10.69
N PRO A 222 -14.60 -6.91 11.24
CA PRO A 222 -14.13 -8.03 10.45
C PRO A 222 -15.10 -8.19 9.29
N THR A 223 -14.71 -7.70 8.12
CA THR A 223 -15.40 -7.99 6.88
C THR A 223 -15.33 -9.50 6.78
N ALA A 224 -16.45 -10.15 7.06
CA ALA A 224 -16.60 -11.57 6.82
C ALA A 224 -16.01 -11.82 5.43
N PRO A 225 -15.07 -12.78 5.27
CA PRO A 225 -14.55 -13.08 3.95
C PRO A 225 -15.76 -13.33 3.05
N ALA A 226 -15.82 -12.56 1.96
CA ALA A 226 -16.81 -12.69 0.93
C ALA A 226 -17.07 -14.19 0.71
N ALA A 227 -18.34 -14.58 0.85
CA ALA A 227 -18.83 -15.93 0.73
C ALA A 227 -17.96 -16.72 -0.26
N ALA A 228 -17.31 -17.77 0.24
CA ALA A 228 -16.61 -18.72 -0.58
C ALA A 228 -17.58 -19.21 -1.65
N THR A 229 -17.47 -18.67 -2.86
CA THR A 229 -17.99 -19.30 -4.06
C THR A 229 -17.21 -20.59 -4.19
N THR A 230 -17.82 -21.68 -3.75
CA THR A 230 -17.48 -23.05 -4.11
C THR A 230 -17.06 -23.09 -5.58
N PRO A 231 -15.82 -23.48 -5.91
CA PRO A 231 -15.51 -23.84 -7.29
C PRO A 231 -16.28 -25.12 -7.60
N THR A 232 -17.25 -25.01 -8.51
CA THR A 232 -17.90 -26.15 -9.16
C THR A 232 -16.82 -27.05 -9.75
N ALA A 233 -16.71 -28.27 -9.23
CA ALA A 233 -15.83 -29.30 -9.75
C ALA A 233 -16.16 -29.58 -11.23
N PRO A 234 -15.18 -29.65 -12.13
CA PRO A 234 -15.43 -30.12 -13.49
C PRO A 234 -15.73 -31.63 -13.46
N SER A 235 -16.88 -31.98 -14.04
CA SER A 235 -17.37 -33.34 -14.22
C SER A 235 -16.31 -34.24 -14.87
N ALA A 236 -16.12 -35.42 -14.27
CA ALA A 236 -15.25 -36.48 -14.75
C ALA A 236 -15.65 -36.95 -16.18
N PRO A 237 -14.68 -37.26 -17.06
CA PRO A 237 -14.96 -37.95 -18.31
C PRO A 237 -15.20 -39.47 -18.09
N PRO A 238 -15.96 -40.14 -18.96
CA PRO A 238 -16.36 -41.55 -18.81
C PRO A 238 -15.18 -42.53 -18.99
N PRO A 239 -15.30 -43.77 -18.48
CA PRO A 239 -14.20 -44.74 -18.46
C PRO A 239 -13.89 -45.31 -19.84
N ALA A 240 -12.60 -45.33 -20.18
CA ALA A 240 -12.07 -46.05 -21.33
C ALA A 240 -11.87 -47.54 -21.00
N THR A 241 -12.27 -48.36 -21.96
CA THR A 241 -12.35 -49.82 -21.97
C THR A 241 -10.98 -50.50 -21.80
N ALA A 242 -10.95 -51.57 -21.00
CA ALA A 242 -9.79 -52.44 -20.80
C ALA A 242 -9.47 -53.32 -22.02
N PRO A 243 -8.19 -53.74 -22.16
CA PRO A 243 -7.85 -55.07 -22.66
C PRO A 243 -7.04 -55.90 -21.63
N PRO A 244 -6.92 -57.22 -21.83
CA PRO A 244 -6.87 -58.18 -20.74
C PRO A 244 -5.47 -58.62 -20.27
N ALA A 245 -5.51 -59.22 -19.09
CA ALA A 245 -4.53 -59.98 -18.33
C ALA A 245 -3.40 -60.72 -19.08
N VAL A 246 -2.19 -60.60 -18.53
CA VAL A 246 -1.22 -61.71 -18.40
C VAL A 246 -0.53 -61.62 -17.03
N ALA A 247 -0.63 -62.68 -16.24
CA ALA A 247 0.11 -62.91 -15.00
C ALA A 247 1.14 -64.05 -15.23
N PRO A 248 1.86 -64.53 -14.20
CA PRO A 248 3.09 -63.98 -13.64
C PRO A 248 4.29 -64.89 -13.93
N SER A 249 5.53 -64.39 -13.80
CA SER A 249 6.71 -65.28 -13.78
C SER A 249 7.55 -65.04 -12.53
N VAL A 250 7.83 -66.17 -11.88
CA VAL A 250 8.45 -66.39 -10.58
C VAL A 250 9.96 -66.54 -10.78
N ALA A 251 10.78 -65.91 -9.93
CA ALA A 251 12.02 -66.51 -9.40
C ALA A 251 12.68 -65.57 -8.38
N ALA A 252 12.99 -66.15 -7.22
CA ALA A 252 13.66 -65.54 -6.08
C ALA A 252 15.22 -65.64 -6.21
N PRO A 253 16.02 -65.61 -5.12
CA PRO A 253 16.97 -64.54 -4.83
C PRO A 253 18.44 -64.96 -5.02
N SER A 254 19.37 -63.98 -5.03
CA SER A 254 20.80 -64.27 -4.89
C SER A 254 21.50 -63.24 -4.01
N VAL A 255 22.46 -63.75 -3.26
CA VAL A 255 22.99 -63.28 -1.98
C VAL A 255 24.31 -62.53 -2.14
N ALA A 256 24.40 -61.32 -1.53
CA ALA A 256 25.58 -60.67 -0.91
C ALA A 256 26.88 -60.42 -1.76
N PRO A 257 27.96 -59.85 -1.18
CA PRO A 257 28.10 -58.48 -0.64
C PRO A 257 29.37 -57.76 -1.18
N ALA A 258 29.49 -56.43 -1.00
CA ALA A 258 30.78 -55.75 -0.68
C ALA A 258 30.63 -54.20 -0.62
N THR A 259 30.96 -53.67 0.56
CA THR A 259 31.99 -52.64 0.78
C THR A 259 32.03 -51.41 -0.13
N GLN A 260 31.63 -50.24 0.41
CA GLN A 260 32.53 -49.08 0.53
C GLN A 260 31.96 -47.94 1.39
N ALA A 261 32.88 -47.30 2.10
CA ALA A 261 32.72 -46.28 3.12
C ALA A 261 32.13 -44.95 2.61
N PRO A 262 31.48 -44.15 3.48
CA PRO A 262 31.28 -42.73 3.22
C PRO A 262 32.42 -41.90 3.84
N ALA A 263 33.16 -41.18 2.99
CA ALA A 263 33.99 -40.06 3.41
C ALA A 263 33.08 -38.90 3.80
N ASN A 264 33.30 -38.44 5.03
CA ASN A 264 32.48 -37.48 5.75
C ASN A 264 32.64 -36.05 5.20
N SER A 265 31.53 -35.31 5.27
CA SER A 265 31.35 -33.95 4.81
C SER A 265 32.24 -32.94 5.53
N THR A 266 32.90 -32.09 4.74
CA THR A 266 33.57 -30.88 5.20
C THR A 266 32.53 -29.81 5.56
N VAL A 267 32.45 -29.48 6.85
CA VAL A 267 31.80 -28.29 7.39
C VAL A 267 32.84 -27.18 7.52
N PRO A 268 32.64 -25.96 6.99
CA PRO A 268 33.37 -24.80 7.46
C PRO A 268 32.56 -24.07 8.55
N SER A 269 33.05 -24.19 9.78
CA SER A 269 32.61 -23.41 10.94
C SER A 269 32.97 -21.94 10.77
N SER A 270 31.97 -21.06 10.93
CA SER A 270 32.14 -19.62 11.07
C SER A 270 32.63 -19.28 12.50
N PRO A 271 33.58 -18.35 12.68
CA PRO A 271 33.99 -17.92 14.02
C PRO A 271 33.05 -16.85 14.59
N SER A 272 32.45 -17.18 15.73
CA SER A 272 31.75 -16.27 16.62
C SER A 272 32.71 -15.38 17.43
N SER A 273 32.31 -14.11 17.56
CA SER A 273 32.34 -13.31 18.79
C SER A 273 33.69 -12.92 19.41
N GLN A 274 34.11 -11.68 19.13
CA GLN A 274 34.87 -10.86 20.08
C GLN A 274 33.90 -9.96 20.87
N PRO A 275 33.99 -9.86 22.20
CA PRO A 275 33.25 -8.87 22.98
C PRO A 275 34.02 -7.54 23.02
N LEU A 276 33.33 -6.43 22.73
CA LEU A 276 33.82 -5.07 22.96
C LEU A 276 33.90 -4.76 24.47
N PRO A 277 34.90 -3.98 24.93
CA PRO A 277 34.98 -3.49 26.30
C PRO A 277 33.96 -2.37 26.58
N ALA A 278 33.46 -2.37 27.81
CA ALA A 278 32.50 -1.42 28.34
C ALA A 278 33.06 0.01 28.42
N GLU A 279 32.29 0.97 27.92
CA GLU A 279 32.53 2.41 28.05
C GLU A 279 31.71 2.96 29.24
N PRO A 280 32.29 3.80 30.12
CA PRO A 280 31.58 4.35 31.27
C PRO A 280 30.70 5.56 30.91
N LEU A 281 29.49 5.61 31.51
CA LEU A 281 28.56 6.73 31.41
C LEU A 281 29.18 8.06 31.87
N PRO A 282 28.94 9.18 31.15
CA PRO A 282 29.14 10.50 31.73
C PRO A 282 27.98 10.89 32.66
N ALA A 283 28.35 11.47 33.80
CA ALA A 283 27.46 12.03 34.81
C ALA A 283 26.58 13.15 34.24
N ASN A 284 25.28 13.12 34.59
CA ASN A 284 24.30 14.14 34.26
C ASN A 284 24.19 15.17 35.42
N PRO A 285 24.57 16.44 35.24
CA PRO A 285 24.36 17.48 36.22
C PRO A 285 23.09 18.28 35.86
N SER A 286 21.93 17.80 36.28
CA SER A 286 20.68 18.57 36.18
C SER A 286 19.68 18.13 37.25
N ASN A 287 19.95 18.54 38.49
CA ASN A 287 18.94 18.52 39.54
C ASN A 287 18.89 19.92 40.19
N PRO A 288 17.96 20.81 39.80
CA PRO A 288 17.71 22.03 40.55
C PRO A 288 16.90 21.70 41.82
N LEU A 289 17.36 22.24 42.95
CA LEU A 289 16.71 22.15 44.26
C LEU A 289 15.24 22.63 44.22
N PRO A 290 14.33 22.06 45.03
CA PRO A 290 12.99 22.59 45.19
C PRO A 290 13.02 23.93 45.93
N GLN A 291 12.44 24.97 45.31
CA GLN A 291 12.23 26.27 45.93
C GLN A 291 11.16 26.19 47.02
N THR A 292 11.50 26.80 48.15
CA THR A 292 10.69 26.98 49.36
C THR A 292 9.45 27.81 49.05
N ALA A 293 8.26 27.30 49.36
CA ALA A 293 7.01 28.05 49.33
C ALA A 293 6.89 28.98 50.56
N PRO A 294 6.41 30.23 50.43
CA PRO A 294 6.10 31.08 51.58
C PRO A 294 4.72 30.75 52.18
N ASN A 295 4.67 30.69 53.51
CA ASN A 295 3.46 30.51 54.33
C ASN A 295 2.42 31.63 54.10
N PRO A 296 1.11 31.32 54.17
CA PRO A 296 0.05 32.33 54.20
C PRO A 296 -0.06 33.01 55.59
N PRO A 297 -0.52 34.27 55.66
CA PRO A 297 -0.75 34.94 56.93
C PRO A 297 -2.01 34.39 57.62
N LEU A 298 -1.90 34.19 58.93
CA LEU A 298 -3.02 33.95 59.84
C LEU A 298 -3.91 35.20 59.87
N GLY A 299 -5.19 34.99 59.56
CA GLY A 299 -6.31 35.88 59.81
C GLY A 299 -7.51 35.04 60.23
#